data_AF-A0A3A8I385-F1
#
_entry.id   AF-A0A3A8I385-F1
#
_cell.length_a   1.000
_cell.length_b   1.000
_cell.length_c   1.000
_cell.angle_alpha   90.00
_cell.angle_beta   90.00
_cell.angle_gamma   90.00
#
_symmetry.space_group_name_H-M   'P 1'
#
loop_
_entity.id
_entity.type
_entity.pdbx_description
1 polymer ?
#
loop_
_entity_poly.entity_id
_entity_poly.type
_entity_poly.pdbx_seq_one_letter_code
_entity_poly.pdbx_strand_id
1 'polypeptide(L)'
;MRPDRARHRGRAWGLALLGVFALACQHGPDAAAKAPRPTWMPPEGSCPRGAQLQMERLGLKVGDRIPVIVDSIQDHPGPARYNYSFVIALPQAEGEAKLPGARIGGRLYVTKHRVFGRYDRIFTPESGATSVPFCGVLLDSRWDRDGEGLIAYPSPMKGFSVVQDNTGIIQVVDRYP
;
A
#
# COMPACT_ATOMS: atom_id res chain seq x y z
N MET A 1 -63.02 24.92 36.98
CA MET A 1 -63.37 26.30 37.41
C MET A 1 -62.20 27.22 37.08
N ARG A 2 -62.42 28.21 36.21
CA ARG A 2 -61.58 29.43 36.09
C ARG A 2 -62.29 30.56 36.85
N PRO A 3 -61.54 31.49 37.47
CA PRO A 3 -61.52 32.89 36.97
C PRO A 3 -60.08 33.45 36.89
N ASP A 4 -59.70 34.16 35.83
CA ASP A 4 -59.65 35.65 35.64
C ASP A 4 -58.47 36.33 36.37
N ARG A 5 -57.41 36.80 35.66
CA ARG A 5 -57.21 38.03 34.83
C ARG A 5 -56.78 39.26 35.64
N ALA A 6 -55.58 39.80 35.32
CA ALA A 6 -55.24 41.22 35.05
C ALA A 6 -53.72 41.44 35.26
N ARG A 7 -52.90 41.68 34.23
CA ARG A 7 -52.60 42.95 33.50
C ARG A 7 -51.85 44.02 34.32
N HIS A 8 -50.53 44.14 34.06
CA HIS A 8 -49.74 45.37 33.96
C HIS A 8 -48.71 45.10 32.84
N ARG A 9 -48.70 45.69 31.63
CA ARG A 9 -48.51 47.07 31.14
C ARG A 9 -47.23 47.77 31.62
N GLY A 10 -46.33 48.04 30.66
CA GLY A 10 -45.15 48.93 30.74
C GLY A 10 -43.88 48.17 30.30
N ARG A 11 -43.48 48.11 29.02
CA ARG A 11 -42.97 49.15 28.09
C ARG A 11 -41.57 49.69 28.45
N ALA A 12 -40.58 48.92 27.93
CA ALA A 12 -39.38 49.36 27.21
C ALA A 12 -38.18 49.97 27.97
N TRP A 13 -37.07 49.99 27.23
CA TRP A 13 -35.70 50.48 27.53
C TRP A 13 -34.85 49.38 28.19
N GLY A 14 -33.80 48.81 27.59
CA GLY A 14 -32.86 49.27 26.57
C GLY A 14 -31.45 48.87 27.06
N LEU A 15 -30.50 48.65 26.15
CA LEU A 15 -29.09 48.24 26.33
C LEU A 15 -28.90 46.71 26.35
N ALA A 16 -28.61 46.03 25.22
CA ALA A 16 -27.43 46.14 24.36
C ALA A 16 -26.12 46.02 25.14
N LEU A 17 -25.55 44.82 25.19
CA LEU A 17 -24.12 44.51 25.34
C LEU A 17 -23.92 42.99 25.35
N LEU A 18 -22.77 42.54 24.81
CA LEU A 18 -22.26 41.15 24.72
C LEU A 18 -22.60 40.37 23.45
N GLY A 19 -22.24 40.96 22.30
CA GLY A 19 -21.52 40.19 21.30
C GLY A 19 -20.05 40.10 21.71
N VAL A 20 -19.49 38.88 21.69
CA VAL A 20 -18.07 38.46 21.52
C VAL A 20 -17.85 37.16 22.32
N PHE A 21 -18.08 36.03 21.67
CA PHE A 21 -17.43 34.72 21.86
C PHE A 21 -17.62 33.98 20.53
N ALA A 22 -16.85 34.31 19.48
CA ALA A 22 -15.57 33.66 19.15
C ALA A 22 -15.68 32.13 19.30
N LEU A 23 -16.01 31.42 18.21
CA LEU A 23 -15.01 30.70 17.40
C LEU A 23 -13.99 29.94 18.27
N ALA A 24 -14.17 28.63 18.41
CA ALA A 24 -13.12 27.62 18.20
C ALA A 24 -13.59 26.27 18.75
N CYS A 25 -13.90 25.35 17.83
CA CYS A 25 -13.53 23.94 17.85
C CYS A 25 -14.33 23.21 16.76
N GLN A 26 -14.18 23.68 15.52
CA GLN A 26 -14.37 22.79 14.37
C GLN A 26 -13.11 21.92 14.29
N HIS A 27 -13.06 20.85 15.07
CA HIS A 27 -12.21 19.71 14.73
C HIS A 27 -12.86 19.04 13.52
N GLY A 28 -12.63 19.61 12.33
CA GLY A 28 -12.72 18.82 11.12
C GLY A 28 -11.76 17.64 11.26
N PRO A 29 -12.05 16.47 10.68
CA PRO A 29 -11.10 15.39 10.70
C PRO A 29 -9.82 15.92 10.06
N ASP A 30 -8.77 16.03 10.86
CA ASP A 30 -7.43 16.27 10.35
C ASP A 30 -7.21 15.22 9.27
N ALA A 31 -7.26 15.66 8.02
CA ALA A 31 -6.68 14.93 6.92
C ALA A 31 -5.18 14.93 7.24
N ALA A 32 -4.77 14.02 8.13
CA ALA A 32 -3.42 13.90 8.61
C ALA A 32 -2.54 13.91 7.36
N ALA A 33 -1.81 15.00 7.17
CA ALA A 33 -0.97 15.18 6.00
C ALA A 33 -0.05 13.96 5.95
N LYS A 34 -0.26 13.12 4.93
CA LYS A 34 0.47 11.86 4.80
C LYS A 34 1.96 12.22 4.82
N ALA A 35 2.70 11.65 5.77
CA ALA A 35 4.10 11.98 5.97
C ALA A 35 4.86 11.90 4.63
N PRO A 36 5.75 12.85 4.32
CA PRO A 36 6.45 12.88 3.05
C PRO A 36 7.18 11.57 2.82
N ARG A 37 7.01 10.98 1.62
CA ARG A 37 7.63 9.70 1.26
C ARG A 37 9.15 9.81 1.41
N PRO A 38 9.79 8.95 2.21
CA PRO A 38 11.23 8.99 2.39
C PRO A 38 12.00 8.79 1.08
N THR A 39 13.11 9.52 0.91
CA THR A 39 13.93 9.51 -0.31
C THR A 39 14.62 8.17 -0.60
N TRP A 40 14.69 7.29 0.39
CA TRP A 40 15.22 5.93 0.24
C TRP A 40 14.19 4.94 -0.29
N MET A 41 12.90 5.29 -0.33
CA MET A 41 11.91 4.46 -1.01
C MET A 41 12.04 4.61 -2.53
N PRO A 42 11.68 3.58 -3.32
CA PRO A 42 11.61 3.71 -4.77
C PRO A 42 10.72 4.91 -5.16
N PRO A 43 11.14 5.70 -6.16
CA PRO A 43 10.42 6.92 -6.56
C PRO A 43 9.09 6.53 -7.20
N GLU A 44 8.04 7.31 -6.97
CA GLU A 44 6.72 7.11 -7.60
C GLU A 44 6.81 6.82 -9.10
N GLY A 45 5.87 6.04 -9.62
CA GLY A 45 5.88 5.67 -11.02
C GLY A 45 4.53 5.24 -11.57
N SER A 46 4.38 5.33 -12.89
CA SER A 46 3.20 4.81 -13.59
C SER A 46 3.30 3.29 -13.78
N CYS A 47 2.16 2.61 -13.73
CA CYS A 47 2.07 1.21 -14.13
C CYS A 47 2.43 1.02 -15.62
N PRO A 48 2.90 -0.18 -16.01
CA PRO A 48 3.11 -0.52 -17.42
C PRO A 48 1.84 -0.30 -18.26
N ARG A 49 2.02 0.10 -19.52
CA ARG A 49 0.89 0.33 -20.43
C ARG A 49 0.07 -0.96 -20.59
N GLY A 50 -1.25 -0.85 -20.42
CA GLY A 50 -2.16 -1.98 -20.53
C GLY A 50 -2.24 -2.87 -19.29
N ALA A 51 -1.51 -2.58 -18.21
CA ALA A 51 -1.54 -3.38 -16.98
C ALA A 51 -2.95 -3.45 -16.38
N GLN A 52 -3.68 -2.33 -16.28
CA GLN A 52 -5.03 -2.31 -15.71
C GLN A 52 -5.98 -3.25 -16.46
N LEU A 53 -6.02 -3.13 -17.80
CA LEU A 53 -6.85 -4.01 -18.64
C LEU A 53 -6.48 -5.49 -18.49
N GLN A 54 -5.19 -5.82 -18.38
CA GLN A 54 -4.76 -7.21 -18.23
C GLN A 54 -5.06 -7.76 -16.83
N MET A 55 -4.90 -6.94 -15.79
CA MET A 55 -5.28 -7.30 -14.42
C MET A 55 -6.78 -7.58 -14.34
N GLU A 56 -7.63 -6.75 -14.95
CA GLU A 56 -9.08 -6.99 -15.04
C GLU A 56 -9.41 -8.30 -15.76
N ARG A 57 -8.72 -8.61 -16.86
CA ARG A 57 -8.89 -9.89 -17.59
C ARG A 57 -8.48 -11.11 -16.78
N LEU A 58 -7.49 -10.94 -15.90
CA LEU A 58 -7.05 -11.95 -14.95
C LEU A 58 -7.94 -11.99 -13.69
N GLY A 59 -8.99 -11.17 -13.60
CA GLY A 59 -9.88 -11.10 -12.45
C GLY A 59 -9.29 -10.41 -11.22
N LEU A 60 -8.16 -9.72 -11.38
CA LEU A 60 -7.48 -8.99 -10.31
C LEU A 60 -8.01 -7.55 -10.19
N LYS A 61 -8.12 -7.07 -8.96
CA LYS A 61 -8.55 -5.71 -8.61
C LYS A 61 -7.47 -4.98 -7.81
N VAL A 62 -7.47 -3.65 -7.91
CA VAL A 62 -6.61 -2.81 -7.06
C VAL A 62 -6.90 -3.11 -5.60
N GLY A 63 -5.84 -3.31 -4.82
CA GLY A 63 -5.90 -3.70 -3.41
C GLY A 63 -5.84 -5.21 -3.18
N ASP A 64 -6.02 -6.05 -4.21
CA ASP A 64 -5.87 -7.50 -4.07
C ASP A 64 -4.49 -7.87 -3.56
N ARG A 65 -4.47 -8.76 -2.58
CA ARG A 65 -3.26 -9.28 -1.93
C ARG A 65 -2.99 -10.68 -2.44
N ILE A 66 -1.79 -10.90 -2.96
CA ILE A 66 -1.33 -12.18 -3.50
C ILE A 66 -0.15 -12.62 -2.64
N PRO A 67 -0.33 -13.60 -1.73
CA PRO A 67 0.77 -14.18 -0.99
C PRO A 67 1.75 -14.88 -1.93
N VAL A 68 3.04 -14.61 -1.79
CA VAL A 68 4.08 -15.14 -2.68
C VAL A 68 5.33 -15.55 -1.91
N ILE A 69 6.10 -16.47 -2.52
CA ILE A 69 7.55 -16.52 -2.37
C ILE A 69 8.12 -15.42 -3.28
N VAL A 70 8.84 -14.46 -2.71
CA VAL A 70 9.26 -13.21 -3.36
C VAL A 70 10.29 -13.42 -4.46
N ASP A 71 11.18 -14.39 -4.27
CA ASP A 71 12.16 -14.81 -5.25
C ASP A 71 12.25 -16.35 -5.26
N SER A 72 11.82 -16.95 -6.37
CA SER A 72 11.81 -18.40 -6.58
C SER A 72 13.19 -19.04 -6.51
N ILE A 73 14.25 -18.25 -6.74
CA ILE A 73 15.64 -18.74 -6.73
C ILE A 73 16.16 -18.81 -5.29
N GLN A 74 15.57 -18.06 -4.37
CA GLN A 74 15.97 -18.05 -2.99
C GLN A 74 15.07 -18.98 -2.18
N ASP A 75 15.49 -20.21 -2.00
CA ASP A 75 14.77 -21.28 -1.30
C ASP A 75 15.08 -21.33 0.22
N HIS A 76 16.07 -20.57 0.70
CA HIS A 76 16.47 -20.51 2.11
C HIS A 76 16.70 -19.07 2.59
N PRO A 77 16.56 -18.79 3.90
CA PRO A 77 17.03 -17.54 4.52
C PRO A 77 18.52 -17.34 4.20
N GLY A 78 18.89 -16.18 3.65
CA GLY A 78 20.26 -15.98 3.19
C GLY A 78 20.55 -14.61 2.60
N PRO A 79 21.84 -14.30 2.36
CA PRO A 79 22.24 -13.07 1.72
C PRO A 79 21.77 -13.10 0.27
N ALA A 80 20.83 -12.23 -0.07
CA ALA A 80 20.37 -12.16 -1.44
C ALA A 80 20.88 -10.92 -2.15
N ARG A 81 21.26 -11.15 -3.41
CA ARG A 81 21.84 -10.14 -4.30
C ARG A 81 20.72 -9.34 -4.93
N TYR A 82 20.35 -8.27 -4.26
CA TYR A 82 19.15 -7.52 -4.62
C TYR A 82 19.44 -6.10 -5.17
N ASN A 83 20.58 -5.87 -5.81
CA ASN A 83 20.84 -4.60 -6.49
C ASN A 83 20.15 -4.56 -7.87
N TYR A 84 18.89 -4.11 -7.91
CA TYR A 84 18.09 -3.97 -9.14
C TYR A 84 17.94 -5.26 -9.97
N SER A 85 18.10 -6.41 -9.31
CA SER A 85 17.99 -7.72 -9.93
C SER A 85 16.54 -7.98 -10.33
N PHE A 86 16.38 -8.53 -11.53
CA PHE A 86 15.10 -9.11 -11.93
C PHE A 86 14.80 -10.32 -11.06
N VAL A 87 13.58 -10.45 -10.58
CA VAL A 87 13.12 -11.57 -9.75
C VAL A 87 11.83 -12.16 -10.30
N ILE A 88 11.60 -13.43 -9.96
CA ILE A 88 10.35 -14.13 -10.20
C ILE A 88 9.76 -14.50 -8.85
N ALA A 89 8.59 -13.96 -8.55
CA ALA A 89 7.78 -14.38 -7.42
C ALA A 89 6.84 -15.52 -7.81
N LEU A 90 6.62 -16.45 -6.88
CA LEU A 90 5.70 -17.57 -7.03
C LEU A 90 4.52 -17.41 -6.07
N PRO A 91 3.27 -17.40 -6.57
CA PRO A 91 2.09 -17.47 -5.73
C PRO A 91 2.15 -18.67 -4.76
N GLN A 92 1.82 -18.42 -3.50
CA GLN A 92 1.57 -19.47 -2.50
C GLN A 92 0.12 -19.95 -2.59
N ALA A 93 -0.31 -20.92 -1.77
CA ALA A 93 -1.65 -21.55 -1.87
C ALA A 93 -2.83 -20.56 -2.12
N GLU A 94 -2.94 -19.48 -1.36
CA GLU A 94 -3.98 -18.46 -1.56
C GLU A 94 -3.77 -17.61 -2.83
N GLY A 95 -2.51 -17.34 -3.19
CA GLY A 95 -2.17 -16.63 -4.42
C GLY A 95 -2.37 -17.50 -5.66
N GLU A 96 -2.08 -18.80 -5.56
CA GLU A 96 -2.22 -19.82 -6.60
C GLU A 96 -3.70 -20.01 -6.95
N ALA A 97 -4.59 -19.93 -5.96
CA ALA A 97 -6.03 -19.92 -6.20
C ALA A 97 -6.49 -18.71 -7.05
N LYS A 98 -5.77 -17.58 -6.97
CA LYS A 98 -6.05 -16.37 -7.77
C LYS A 98 -5.38 -16.37 -9.12
N LEU A 99 -4.15 -16.89 -9.20
CA LEU A 99 -3.33 -16.92 -10.40
C LEU A 99 -2.70 -18.31 -10.60
N PRO A 100 -3.49 -19.31 -11.04
CA PRO A 100 -3.02 -20.69 -11.15
C PRO A 100 -1.85 -20.83 -12.13
N GLY A 101 -0.77 -21.46 -11.67
CA GLY A 101 0.45 -21.73 -12.42
C GLY A 101 1.22 -20.48 -12.87
N ALA A 102 0.84 -19.31 -12.36
CA ALA A 102 1.43 -18.05 -12.79
C ALA A 102 2.76 -17.78 -12.10
N ARG A 103 3.62 -17.04 -12.78
CA ARG A 103 4.86 -16.50 -12.22
C ARG A 103 4.83 -14.98 -12.35
N ILE A 104 5.26 -14.26 -11.32
CA ILE A 104 5.15 -12.80 -11.30
C ILE A 104 6.55 -12.19 -11.39
N GLY A 105 6.83 -11.50 -12.50
CA GLY A 105 8.13 -10.90 -12.77
C GLY A 105 8.21 -9.45 -12.28
N GLY A 106 9.37 -9.08 -11.77
CA GLY A 106 9.59 -7.74 -11.23
C GLY A 106 11.05 -7.41 -10.95
N ARG A 107 11.25 -6.33 -10.20
CA ARG A 107 12.55 -5.87 -9.72
C ARG A 107 12.48 -5.55 -8.25
N LEU A 108 13.56 -5.87 -7.54
CA LEU A 108 13.73 -5.47 -6.14
C LEU A 108 14.65 -4.26 -6.01
N TYR A 109 14.34 -3.42 -5.03
CA TYR A 109 15.09 -2.23 -4.66
C TYR A 109 15.49 -2.36 -3.20
N VAL A 110 16.78 -2.26 -2.91
CA VAL A 110 17.29 -2.50 -1.56
C VAL A 110 17.82 -1.24 -0.95
N THR A 111 17.52 -1.10 0.31
CA THR A 111 18.12 -0.12 1.20
C THR A 111 18.73 -0.87 2.39
N LYS A 112 19.42 -0.15 3.28
CA LYS A 112 20.10 -0.75 4.44
C LYS A 112 19.18 -1.59 5.36
N HIS A 113 17.88 -1.33 5.36
CA HIS A 113 16.93 -1.91 6.32
C HIS A 113 15.63 -2.43 5.68
N ARG A 114 15.43 -2.23 4.37
CA ARG A 114 14.21 -2.62 3.64
C ARG A 114 14.52 -3.12 2.23
N VAL A 115 13.75 -4.10 1.77
CA VAL A 115 13.72 -4.58 0.38
C VAL A 115 12.34 -4.33 -0.22
N PHE A 116 12.24 -3.40 -1.15
CA PHE A 116 11.02 -3.13 -1.90
C PHE A 116 10.97 -3.95 -3.17
N GLY A 117 9.77 -4.20 -3.68
CA GLY A 117 9.57 -4.88 -4.96
C GLY A 117 8.54 -4.16 -5.82
N ARG A 118 8.83 -4.07 -7.11
CA ARG A 118 7.87 -3.66 -8.16
C ARG A 118 7.74 -4.77 -9.16
N TYR A 119 6.53 -5.26 -9.32
CA TYR A 119 6.19 -6.35 -10.21
C TYR A 119 5.40 -5.80 -11.38
N ASP A 120 5.94 -5.99 -12.58
CA ASP A 120 5.49 -5.31 -13.79
C ASP A 120 4.93 -6.27 -14.85
N ARG A 121 5.01 -7.59 -14.60
CA ARG A 121 4.52 -8.59 -15.54
C ARG A 121 4.11 -9.91 -14.88
N ILE A 122 3.17 -10.62 -15.50
CA ILE A 122 2.78 -11.98 -15.14
C ILE A 122 3.09 -12.90 -16.32
N PHE A 123 3.69 -14.06 -16.05
CA PHE A 123 3.83 -15.16 -16.99
C PHE A 123 2.73 -16.18 -16.69
N THR A 124 1.75 -16.29 -17.58
CA THR A 124 0.69 -17.28 -17.45
C THR A 124 1.15 -18.63 -18.01
N PRO A 125 0.70 -19.77 -17.45
CA PRO A 125 1.11 -21.08 -17.95
C PRO A 125 0.61 -21.34 -19.38
N GLU A 126 -0.58 -20.84 -19.72
CA GLU A 126 -1.22 -21.01 -21.04
C GLU A 126 -0.45 -20.36 -22.18
N SER A 127 0.31 -19.31 -21.90
CA SER A 127 0.98 -18.51 -22.93
C SER A 127 2.41 -19.00 -23.25
N GLY A 128 2.86 -20.10 -22.63
CA GLY A 128 4.09 -20.84 -22.91
C GLY A 128 5.42 -20.12 -22.60
N ALA A 129 5.47 -18.80 -22.74
CA ALA A 129 6.61 -17.93 -22.42
C ALA A 129 6.24 -16.43 -22.41
N THR A 130 5.02 -16.07 -22.81
CA THR A 130 4.66 -14.66 -23.02
C THR A 130 4.24 -14.03 -21.70
N SER A 131 4.80 -12.87 -21.38
CA SER A 131 4.38 -12.11 -20.22
C SER A 131 3.27 -11.12 -20.57
N VAL A 132 2.26 -10.97 -19.71
CA VAL A 132 1.28 -9.88 -19.79
C VAL A 132 1.68 -8.75 -18.82
N PRO A 133 1.43 -7.48 -19.18
CA PRO A 133 1.60 -6.35 -18.26
C PRO A 133 0.86 -6.53 -16.93
N PHE A 134 1.51 -6.18 -15.83
CA PHE A 134 0.99 -6.25 -14.48
C PHE A 134 1.45 -5.03 -13.67
N CYS A 135 0.81 -4.76 -12.52
CA CYS A 135 1.24 -3.69 -11.62
C CYS A 135 1.02 -4.09 -10.17
N GLY A 136 2.11 -4.40 -9.47
CA GLY A 136 2.07 -4.77 -8.07
C GLY A 136 3.28 -4.30 -7.28
N VAL A 137 3.09 -4.13 -5.98
CA VAL A 137 4.14 -3.75 -5.03
C VAL A 137 4.30 -4.81 -3.95
N LEU A 138 5.55 -4.99 -3.51
CA LEU A 138 5.84 -5.90 -2.40
C LEU A 138 5.49 -5.25 -1.05
N LEU A 139 4.75 -5.99 -0.23
CA LEU A 139 4.46 -5.68 1.16
C LEU A 139 5.03 -6.76 2.07
N ASP A 140 5.46 -6.38 3.28
CA ASP A 140 5.77 -7.34 4.33
C ASP A 140 4.47 -8.02 4.82
N SER A 141 4.46 -9.35 4.86
CA SER A 141 3.31 -10.15 5.30
C SER A 141 2.98 -9.92 6.78
N ARG A 142 3.94 -9.46 7.58
CA ARG A 142 3.83 -9.29 9.04
C ARG A 142 3.43 -7.87 9.44
N TRP A 143 3.40 -6.91 8.51
CA TRP A 143 3.17 -5.50 8.82
C TRP A 143 1.96 -4.94 8.07
N ASP A 144 0.96 -4.48 8.82
CA ASP A 144 -0.35 -4.08 8.31
C ASP A 144 -0.49 -2.58 8.01
N ARG A 145 0.27 -1.71 8.70
CA ARG A 145 0.05 -0.25 8.63
C ARG A 145 0.98 0.58 7.73
N ASP A 146 2.29 0.28 7.63
CA ASP A 146 3.23 1.28 7.06
C ASP A 146 4.40 0.73 6.20
N GLY A 147 4.49 -0.56 5.87
CA GLY A 147 5.74 -1.11 5.32
C GLY A 147 5.62 -1.63 3.91
N GLU A 148 5.77 -0.78 2.89
CA GLU A 148 6.23 -1.31 1.60
C GLU A 148 7.58 -2.02 1.82
N GLY A 149 7.71 -3.19 1.20
CA GLY A 149 8.91 -4.00 1.24
C GLY A 149 9.17 -4.77 2.54
N LEU A 150 10.00 -5.80 2.41
CA LEU A 150 10.41 -6.69 3.51
C LEU A 150 11.48 -6.03 4.38
N ILE A 151 11.56 -6.42 5.65
CA ILE A 151 12.68 -6.06 6.53
C ILE A 151 13.97 -6.73 6.01
N ALA A 152 15.00 -5.91 5.79
CA ALA A 152 16.33 -6.37 5.44
C ALA A 152 17.28 -6.21 6.64
N TYR A 153 18.12 -7.22 6.85
CA TYR A 153 19.17 -7.21 7.86
C TYR A 153 20.54 -7.03 7.19
N PRO A 154 21.50 -6.36 7.87
CA PRO A 154 22.86 -6.27 7.38
C PRO A 154 23.45 -7.66 7.13
N SER A 155 24.02 -7.85 5.94
CA SER A 155 24.80 -9.06 5.64
C SER A 155 26.25 -8.88 6.08
N PRO A 156 26.93 -9.93 6.59
CA PRO A 156 28.39 -9.91 6.73
C PRO A 156 29.11 -9.77 5.36
N MET A 157 28.42 -10.03 4.25
CA MET A 157 28.94 -9.82 2.90
C MET A 157 28.69 -8.37 2.45
N LYS A 158 29.75 -7.64 2.10
CA LYS A 158 29.67 -6.26 1.60
C LYS A 158 28.77 -6.19 0.36
N GLY A 159 27.73 -5.35 0.40
CA GLY A 159 26.81 -5.13 -0.72
C GLY A 159 25.62 -6.10 -0.80
N PHE A 160 25.41 -6.92 0.24
CA PHE A 160 24.28 -7.84 0.34
C PHE A 160 23.36 -7.42 1.50
N SER A 161 22.08 -7.74 1.38
CA SER A 161 21.14 -7.69 2.50
C SER A 161 20.56 -9.07 2.71
N VAL A 162 20.37 -9.45 3.97
CA VAL A 162 19.75 -10.73 4.32
C VAL A 162 18.27 -10.46 4.55
N VAL A 163 17.44 -11.21 3.83
CA VAL A 163 16.01 -11.29 4.12
C VAL A 163 15.80 -12.63 4.84
N GLN A 164 15.31 -12.57 6.08
CA GLN A 164 15.13 -13.76 6.92
C GLN A 164 13.99 -14.67 6.43
N ASP A 165 12.99 -14.06 5.81
CA ASP A 165 11.81 -14.74 5.31
C ASP A 165 11.56 -14.29 3.87
N ASN A 166 11.67 -15.21 2.93
CA ASN A 166 11.48 -14.95 1.50
C ASN A 166 9.99 -14.86 1.11
N THR A 167 9.06 -14.92 2.06
CA THR A 167 7.64 -14.73 1.82
C THR A 167 7.24 -13.26 1.88
N GLY A 168 6.18 -12.92 1.16
CA GLY A 168 5.65 -11.56 1.14
C GLY A 168 4.27 -11.52 0.50
N ILE A 169 3.72 -10.32 0.40
CA ILE A 169 2.44 -10.08 -0.27
C ILE A 169 2.70 -9.13 -1.43
N ILE A 170 2.32 -9.53 -2.64
CA ILE A 170 2.20 -8.59 -3.74
C ILE A 170 0.81 -7.98 -3.68
N GLN A 171 0.73 -6.67 -3.46
CA GLN A 171 -0.52 -5.93 -3.57
C GLN A 171 -0.65 -5.37 -4.98
N VAL A 172 -1.81 -5.61 -5.60
CA VAL A 172 -2.18 -5.04 -6.90
C VAL A 172 -2.45 -3.54 -6.74
N VAL A 173 -1.83 -2.72 -7.58
CA VAL A 173 -1.93 -1.25 -7.51
C VAL A 173 -2.24 -0.65 -8.88
N ASP A 174 -2.81 0.56 -8.89
CA ASP A 174 -3.07 1.35 -10.10
C ASP A 174 -1.94 2.34 -10.42
N ARG A 175 -1.03 2.55 -9.48
CA ARG A 175 0.23 3.31 -9.63
C ARG A 175 1.28 2.78 -8.65
N TYR A 176 2.55 2.97 -8.98
CA TYR A 176 3.59 2.76 -7.99
C TYR A 176 3.63 3.95 -7.02
N PRO A 177 3.53 3.69 -5.71
CA PRO A 177 3.56 4.71 -4.66
C PRO A 177 4.94 5.30 -4.45
#